data_AF-A0A8T4SDN8-F1
#
_entry.id   AF-A0A8T4SDN8-F1
#
_cell.length_a   1.000
_cell.length_b   1.000
_cell.length_c   1.000
_cell.angle_alpha   90.00
_cell.angle_beta   90.00
_cell.angle_gamma   90.00
#
_symmetry.space_group_name_H-M   'P 1'
#
loop_
_entity.id
_entity.type
_entity.pdbx_description
1 polymer ?
#
loop_
_entity_poly.entity_id
_entity_poly.type
_entity_poly.pdbx_seq_one_letter_code
_entity_poly.pdbx_strand_id
1 'polypeptide(L)'
;MNKMEKKKIWIGIFLSFILISGTLGLFYENSSDTNTSNNEIIINGIKIQKIQDNVFAVDNNGIRVIFNYLPEDLQNITLPEFSLLSDKIYIIFEPEQQIRAVTACSREESCDIDIPVKKCDNDAVYISRKNISRTYLMEKCLVLEGSDIDLNMYVDSLNYRISGVK
;
A
#
# COMPACT_ATOMS: atom_id res chain seq x y z
N MET A 1 45.52 -42.75 -18.34
CA MET A 1 45.13 -41.67 -17.41
C MET A 1 45.47 -42.08 -15.99
N ASN A 2 46.47 -41.42 -15.41
CA ASN A 2 47.03 -41.79 -14.12
C ASN A 2 46.02 -41.58 -12.98
N LYS A 3 46.16 -42.33 -11.89
CA LYS A 3 45.25 -42.25 -10.72
C LYS A 3 45.19 -40.82 -10.13
N MET A 4 46.26 -40.04 -10.30
CA MET A 4 46.32 -38.62 -9.92
C MET A 4 45.60 -37.68 -10.89
N GLU A 5 45.59 -37.98 -12.19
CA GLU A 5 44.90 -37.16 -13.20
C GLU A 5 43.37 -37.28 -13.08
N LYS A 6 42.88 -38.48 -12.75
CA LYS A 6 41.46 -38.72 -12.49
C LYS A 6 40.92 -37.92 -11.30
N LYS A 7 41.74 -37.72 -10.25
CA LYS A 7 41.35 -36.93 -9.07
C LYS A 7 41.26 -35.42 -9.37
N LYS A 8 42.16 -34.90 -10.21
CA LYS A 8 42.16 -33.49 -10.62
C LYS A 8 40.93 -33.14 -11.47
N ILE A 9 40.57 -34.04 -12.39
CA ILE A 9 39.37 -33.87 -13.23
C ILE A 9 38.10 -33.91 -12.38
N TRP A 10 38.02 -34.83 -11.41
CA TRP A 10 36.85 -34.96 -10.54
C TRP A 10 36.62 -33.72 -9.65
N ILE A 11 37.70 -33.13 -9.12
CA ILE A 11 37.66 -31.88 -8.36
C ILE A 11 37.18 -30.70 -9.22
N GLY A 12 37.61 -30.63 -10.48
CA GLY A 12 37.16 -29.59 -11.41
C GLY A 12 35.66 -29.66 -11.71
N ILE A 13 35.15 -30.87 -11.95
CA ILE A 13 33.71 -31.10 -12.19
C ILE A 13 32.88 -30.72 -10.96
N PHE A 14 33.33 -31.11 -9.76
CA PHE A 14 32.64 -30.82 -8.52
C PHE A 14 32.54 -29.30 -8.24
N LEU A 15 33.63 -28.56 -8.47
CA LEU A 15 33.65 -27.10 -8.34
C LEU A 15 32.70 -26.41 -9.33
N SER A 16 32.65 -26.90 -10.57
CA SER A 16 31.75 -26.33 -11.59
C SER A 16 30.27 -26.57 -11.25
N PHE A 17 29.95 -27.70 -10.62
CA PHE A 17 28.58 -28.03 -10.22
C PHE A 17 28.06 -27.09 -9.12
N ILE A 18 28.92 -26.76 -8.13
CA ILE A 18 28.57 -25.84 -7.03
C ILE A 18 28.23 -24.44 -7.55
N LEU A 19 28.97 -23.93 -8.53
CA LEU A 19 28.73 -22.62 -9.15
C LEU A 19 27.39 -22.58 -9.90
N ILE A 20 27.03 -23.66 -10.60
CA ILE A 20 25.78 -23.73 -11.37
C ILE A 20 24.58 -23.91 -10.42
N SER A 21 24.69 -24.76 -9.39
CA SER A 21 23.61 -24.96 -8.42
C SER A 21 23.25 -23.70 -7.64
N GLY A 22 24.22 -22.81 -7.38
CA GLY A 22 23.97 -21.53 -6.71
C GLY A 22 23.08 -20.58 -7.52
N THR A 23 23.19 -20.59 -8.84
CA THR A 23 22.34 -19.75 -9.71
C THR A 23 20.93 -20.30 -9.91
N LEU A 24 20.75 -21.63 -9.84
CA LEU A 24 19.43 -22.26 -10.01
C LEU A 24 18.51 -22.07 -8.79
N GLY A 25 19.08 -21.85 -7.60
CA GLY A 25 18.29 -21.56 -6.39
C GLY A 25 17.49 -20.26 -6.50
N LEU A 26 17.98 -19.26 -7.23
CA LEU A 26 17.28 -17.97 -7.41
C LEU A 26 16.12 -18.03 -8.41
N PHE A 27 16.05 -19.07 -9.26
CA PHE A 27 14.96 -19.22 -10.23
C PHE A 27 13.79 -20.06 -9.70
N TYR A 28 13.98 -20.79 -8.59
CA TYR A 28 12.93 -21.67 -8.06
C TYR A 28 11.97 -20.97 -7.08
N GLU A 29 12.26 -19.73 -6.69
CA GLU A 29 11.40 -18.96 -5.76
C GLU A 29 10.32 -18.10 -6.48
N ASN A 30 10.09 -18.31 -7.79
CA ASN A 30 9.09 -17.53 -8.54
C ASN A 30 8.07 -18.36 -9.33
N SER A 31 7.96 -19.66 -9.06
CA SER A 31 6.87 -20.48 -9.61
C SER A 31 5.91 -20.88 -8.50
N SER A 32 5.23 -19.89 -7.93
CA SER A 32 3.97 -20.14 -7.23
C SER A 32 2.92 -20.50 -8.28
N ASP A 33 2.86 -21.79 -8.64
CA ASP A 33 1.63 -22.41 -9.12
C ASP A 33 0.61 -22.30 -7.97
N THR A 34 -0.14 -21.20 -7.95
CA THR A 34 -1.37 -21.14 -7.17
C THR A 34 -2.51 -21.47 -8.11
N ASN A 35 -3.01 -22.70 -7.95
CA ASN A 35 -4.35 -23.11 -8.33
C ASN A 35 -5.31 -21.92 -8.18
N THR A 36 -5.93 -21.54 -9.29
CA THR A 36 -7.03 -20.58 -9.38
C THR A 36 -8.21 -21.05 -8.53
N SER A 37 -8.18 -20.80 -7.23
CA SER A 37 -9.40 -20.67 -6.43
C SER A 37 -9.85 -19.22 -6.56
N ASN A 38 -11.11 -19.01 -6.91
CA ASN A 38 -11.84 -17.77 -7.18
C ASN A 38 -11.67 -16.63 -6.14
N ASN A 39 -10.45 -16.12 -5.95
CA ASN A 39 -10.13 -14.97 -5.09
C ASN A 39 -10.14 -13.64 -5.86
N GLU A 40 -10.59 -13.65 -7.11
CA GLU A 40 -10.74 -12.46 -7.94
C GLU A 40 -12.19 -11.99 -7.94
N ILE A 41 -12.41 -10.73 -7.59
CA ILE A 41 -13.70 -10.03 -7.66
C ILE A 41 -13.56 -8.97 -8.75
N ILE A 42 -14.50 -8.90 -9.68
CA ILE A 42 -14.48 -7.88 -10.74
C ILE A 42 -15.51 -6.81 -10.38
N ILE A 43 -15.04 -5.59 -10.11
CA ILE A 43 -15.90 -4.44 -9.83
C ILE A 43 -15.62 -3.38 -10.88
N ASN A 44 -16.66 -3.01 -11.65
CA ASN A 44 -16.57 -2.00 -12.71
C ASN A 44 -15.43 -2.23 -13.72
N GLY A 45 -15.17 -3.50 -14.04
CA GLY A 45 -14.13 -3.92 -14.98
C GLY A 45 -12.72 -3.98 -14.39
N ILE A 46 -12.55 -3.65 -13.12
CA ILE A 46 -11.28 -3.70 -12.41
C ILE A 46 -11.21 -5.01 -11.61
N LYS A 47 -10.08 -5.70 -11.72
CA LYS A 47 -9.83 -6.95 -11.00
C LYS A 47 -9.30 -6.64 -9.60
N ILE A 48 -10.05 -7.06 -8.60
CA ILE A 48 -9.69 -7.00 -7.18
C ILE A 48 -9.30 -8.40 -6.74
N GLN A 49 -8.14 -8.53 -6.12
CA GLN A 49 -7.64 -9.79 -5.56
C GLN A 49 -7.84 -9.79 -4.05
N LYS A 50 -8.49 -10.83 -3.52
CA LYS A 50 -8.53 -11.08 -2.09
C LYS A 50 -7.21 -11.72 -1.65
N ILE A 51 -6.45 -11.01 -0.80
CA ILE A 51 -5.15 -11.47 -0.31
C ILE A 51 -5.32 -12.30 0.97
N GLN A 52 -6.10 -11.78 1.92
CA GLN A 52 -6.36 -12.40 3.22
C GLN A 52 -7.76 -11.97 3.70
N ASP A 53 -8.27 -12.52 4.79
CA ASP A 53 -9.58 -12.18 5.37
C ASP A 53 -9.83 -10.67 5.41
N ASN A 54 -10.84 -10.24 4.65
CA ASN A 54 -11.24 -8.85 4.43
C ASN A 54 -10.11 -7.90 3.98
N VAL A 55 -9.01 -8.43 3.44
CA VAL A 55 -7.94 -7.64 2.83
C VAL A 55 -7.93 -7.91 1.33
N PHE A 56 -8.07 -6.83 0.58
CA PHE A 56 -8.19 -6.86 -0.87
C PHE A 56 -7.11 -5.97 -1.48
N ALA A 57 -6.76 -6.24 -2.74
CA ALA A 57 -5.82 -5.43 -3.47
C ALA A 57 -6.20 -5.27 -4.93
N VAL A 58 -5.84 -4.11 -5.48
CA VAL A 58 -5.89 -3.81 -6.91
C VAL A 58 -4.48 -3.52 -7.38
N ASP A 59 -4.12 -4.10 -8.52
CA ASP A 59 -2.94 -3.70 -9.28
C ASP A 59 -3.38 -2.77 -10.41
N ASN A 60 -2.92 -1.52 -10.34
CA ASN A 60 -3.13 -0.54 -11.41
C ASN A 60 -1.76 -0.06 -11.91
N ASN A 61 -1.36 -0.52 -13.09
CA ASN A 61 -0.10 -0.18 -13.75
C ASN A 61 1.16 -0.44 -12.89
N GLY A 62 1.18 -1.54 -12.13
CA GLY A 62 2.30 -1.93 -11.28
C GLY A 62 2.30 -1.25 -9.90
N ILE A 63 1.29 -0.42 -9.61
CA ILE A 63 1.04 0.10 -8.27
C ILE A 63 -0.02 -0.78 -7.62
N ARG A 64 0.37 -1.47 -6.55
CA ARG A 64 -0.55 -2.27 -5.74
C ARG A 64 -1.16 -1.41 -4.64
N VAL A 65 -2.48 -1.27 -4.66
CA VAL A 65 -3.27 -0.57 -3.64
C VAL A 65 -3.99 -1.62 -2.82
N ILE A 66 -3.93 -1.51 -1.49
CA ILE A 66 -4.52 -2.46 -0.53
C ILE A 66 -5.64 -1.74 0.23
N PHE A 67 -6.74 -2.43 0.48
CA PHE A 67 -7.92 -1.91 1.18
C PHE A 67 -8.60 -3.01 1.98
N ASN A 68 -9.35 -2.62 3.01
CA ASN A 68 -10.05 -3.51 3.93
C ASN A 68 -11.57 -3.61 3.64
N TYR A 69 -12.12 -2.62 2.94
CA TYR A 69 -13.56 -2.53 2.62
C TYR A 69 -13.79 -2.53 1.11
N LEU A 70 -14.84 -3.22 0.64
CA LEU A 70 -15.26 -3.17 -0.76
C LEU A 70 -16.05 -1.89 -1.05
N PRO A 71 -16.18 -1.45 -2.31
CA PRO A 71 -16.98 -0.27 -2.65
C PRO A 71 -18.44 -0.36 -2.17
N GLU A 72 -18.99 -1.58 -2.11
CA GLU A 72 -20.33 -1.84 -1.58
C GLU A 72 -20.45 -1.53 -0.08
N ASP A 73 -19.39 -1.77 0.70
CA ASP A 73 -19.35 -1.48 2.14
C ASP A 73 -19.22 0.03 2.41
N LEU A 74 -18.78 0.80 1.41
CA LEU A 74 -18.49 2.23 1.51
C LEU A 74 -19.64 3.13 1.02
N GLN A 75 -20.80 2.57 0.66
CA GLN A 75 -21.93 3.36 0.12
C GLN A 75 -22.44 4.46 1.07
N ASN A 76 -22.27 4.28 2.38
CA ASN A 76 -22.70 5.24 3.40
C ASN A 76 -21.63 6.31 3.69
N ILE A 77 -20.45 6.21 3.07
CA ILE A 77 -19.35 7.15 3.25
C ILE A 77 -19.46 8.23 2.18
N THR A 78 -19.66 9.47 2.61
CA THR A 78 -19.67 10.63 1.72
C THR A 78 -18.37 11.40 1.87
N LEU A 79 -17.57 11.44 0.80
CA LEU A 79 -16.44 12.35 0.69
C LEU A 79 -16.90 13.62 -0.05
N PRO A 80 -16.53 14.83 0.39
CA PRO A 80 -16.82 16.04 -0.38
C PRO A 80 -16.18 15.94 -1.77
N GLU A 81 -16.70 16.70 -2.73
CA GLU A 81 -16.00 16.83 -4.01
C GLU A 81 -14.69 17.60 -3.78
N PHE A 82 -13.57 16.94 -4.08
CA PHE A 82 -12.25 17.57 -4.05
C PHE A 82 -11.52 17.23 -5.36
N SER A 83 -10.69 18.17 -5.81
CA SER A 83 -9.75 17.98 -6.90
C SER A 83 -8.36 18.10 -6.31
N LEU A 84 -7.56 17.04 -6.43
CA LEU A 84 -6.15 17.09 -6.10
C LEU A 84 -5.48 17.77 -7.30
N LEU A 85 -5.18 19.06 -7.16
CA LEU A 85 -4.58 19.87 -8.23
C LEU A 85 -3.06 19.69 -8.28
N SER A 86 -2.47 19.17 -7.21
CA SER A 86 -1.05 18.92 -7.06
C SER A 86 -0.66 17.49 -7.43
N ASP A 87 0.47 17.35 -8.13
CA ASP A 87 1.16 16.07 -8.39
C ASP A 87 1.60 15.36 -7.10
N LYS A 88 1.52 16.03 -5.95
CA LYS A 88 1.90 15.53 -4.63
C LYS A 88 0.76 15.72 -3.63
N ILE A 89 0.39 14.65 -2.95
CA ILE A 89 -0.59 14.64 -1.86
C ILE A 89 0.17 14.47 -0.56
N TYR A 90 -0.04 15.37 0.41
CA TYR A 90 0.50 15.23 1.76
C TYR A 90 -0.58 14.61 2.66
N ILE A 91 -0.27 13.50 3.32
CA ILE A 91 -1.14 12.90 4.33
C ILE A 91 -0.63 13.33 5.70
N ILE A 92 -1.41 14.12 6.42
CA ILE A 92 -1.10 14.68 7.73
C ILE A 92 -1.82 13.81 8.77
N PHE A 93 -1.08 13.21 9.70
CA PHE A 93 -1.59 12.25 10.68
C PHE A 93 -1.01 12.54 12.07
N GLU A 94 -1.78 12.26 13.13
CA GLU A 94 -1.28 12.26 14.50
C GLU A 94 -0.48 10.97 14.78
N PRO A 95 0.75 11.05 15.32
CA PRO A 95 1.88 10.15 15.06
C PRO A 95 1.82 8.71 15.63
N GLU A 96 0.69 8.21 16.10
CA GLU A 96 0.66 6.89 16.78
C GLU A 96 0.67 5.67 15.83
N GLN A 97 0.62 5.80 14.49
CA GLN A 97 0.56 4.64 13.59
C GLN A 97 1.43 4.72 12.32
N GLN A 98 2.03 3.58 11.96
CA GLN A 98 2.89 3.39 10.78
C GLN A 98 2.08 3.15 9.51
N ILE A 99 1.98 4.18 8.68
CA ILE A 99 1.73 4.08 7.22
C ILE A 99 2.79 4.98 6.58
N ARG A 100 3.33 4.68 5.38
CA ARG A 100 4.27 5.56 4.66
C ARG A 100 3.56 6.81 4.08
N ALA A 101 2.79 7.49 4.93
CA ALA A 101 2.46 8.90 4.84
C ALA A 101 3.67 9.69 5.35
N VAL A 102 3.92 10.89 4.80
CA VAL A 102 4.85 11.82 5.45
C VAL A 102 4.10 12.39 6.64
N THR A 103 4.32 11.80 7.82
CA THR A 103 3.76 12.31 9.08
C THR A 103 4.09 13.80 9.16
N ALA A 104 3.06 14.61 9.34
CA ALA A 104 3.21 16.04 9.46
C ALA A 104 2.33 16.52 10.60
N CYS A 105 2.81 17.51 11.33
CA CYS A 105 2.09 18.08 12.46
C CYS A 105 1.17 19.20 11.97
N SER A 106 -0.08 19.24 12.43
CA SER A 106 -1.07 20.21 11.96
C SER A 106 -0.92 21.60 12.58
N ARG A 107 -0.21 21.73 13.72
CA ARG A 107 0.05 22.98 14.47
C ARG A 107 1.40 22.91 15.17
N GLU A 108 2.10 24.03 15.34
CA GLU A 108 3.44 24.09 15.99
C GLU A 108 3.45 23.71 17.48
N GLU A 109 2.29 23.56 18.12
CA GLU A 109 2.16 23.23 19.54
C GLU A 109 2.10 21.71 19.75
N SER A 110 3.03 21.17 20.54
CA SER A 110 3.11 19.75 20.92
C SER A 110 3.55 18.75 19.84
N CYS A 111 4.34 19.19 18.85
CA CYS A 111 4.97 18.26 17.90
C CYS A 111 6.29 17.73 18.45
N ASP A 112 6.58 16.45 18.20
CA ASP A 112 7.94 15.95 18.29
C ASP A 112 8.84 16.69 17.30
N ILE A 113 10.08 16.96 17.73
CA ILE A 113 11.02 17.90 17.10
C ILE A 113 11.38 17.52 15.64
N ASP A 114 11.15 16.28 15.23
CA ASP A 114 11.55 15.74 13.93
C ASP A 114 10.43 15.60 12.89
N ILE A 115 9.21 16.10 13.17
CA ILE A 115 8.07 15.97 12.26
C ILE A 115 7.80 17.30 11.53
N PRO A 116 7.72 17.34 10.19
CA PRO A 116 7.45 18.58 9.46
C PRO A 116 6.07 19.15 9.82
N VAL A 117 6.00 20.43 10.14
CA VAL A 117 4.72 21.12 10.33
C VAL A 117 4.09 21.41 8.96
N LYS A 118 2.85 20.96 8.74
CA LYS A 118 2.08 21.25 7.53
C LYS A 118 0.72 21.86 7.90
N LYS A 119 0.49 23.05 7.35
CA LYS A 119 -0.79 23.76 7.40
C LYS A 119 -1.62 23.42 6.16
N CYS A 120 -2.91 23.76 6.20
CA CYS A 120 -3.88 23.51 5.12
C CYS A 120 -3.79 24.47 3.93
N ASP A 121 -2.65 25.16 3.82
CA ASP A 121 -2.32 26.10 2.75
C ASP A 121 -2.00 25.40 1.41
N ASN A 122 -1.82 24.07 1.43
CA ASN A 122 -1.52 23.20 0.29
C ASN A 122 -2.47 22.01 0.21
N ASP A 123 -2.55 21.37 -0.96
CA ASP A 123 -3.31 20.14 -1.17
C ASP A 123 -2.84 19.04 -0.21
N ALA A 124 -3.66 18.72 0.77
CA ALA A 124 -3.35 17.76 1.81
C ALA A 124 -4.61 17.01 2.25
N VAL A 125 -4.41 15.81 2.80
CA VAL A 125 -5.42 15.04 3.50
C VAL A 125 -5.05 15.06 4.97
N TYR A 126 -5.89 15.69 5.79
CA TYR A 126 -5.72 15.74 7.24
C TYR A 126 -6.62 14.70 7.89
N ILE A 127 -6.02 13.78 8.64
CA ILE A 127 -6.74 12.69 9.30
C ILE A 127 -6.61 12.89 10.81
N SER A 128 -7.75 12.96 11.51
CA SER A 128 -7.79 13.21 12.94
C SER A 128 -8.79 12.28 13.63
N ARG A 129 -8.36 11.65 14.74
CA ARG A 129 -9.20 10.74 15.52
C ARG A 129 -10.18 11.54 16.39
N LYS A 130 -11.48 11.33 16.19
CA LYS A 130 -12.55 11.99 16.96
C LYS A 130 -13.73 11.05 17.18
N ASN A 131 -14.53 11.32 18.21
CA ASN A 131 -15.75 10.54 18.48
C ASN A 131 -16.89 10.81 17.50
N ILE A 132 -16.79 11.89 16.71
CA ILE A 132 -17.82 12.28 15.74
C ILE A 132 -17.19 12.29 14.36
N SER A 133 -17.80 11.53 13.45
CA SER A 133 -17.27 11.33 12.10
C SER A 133 -17.76 12.43 11.17
N ARG A 134 -16.81 13.11 10.52
CA ARG A 134 -17.06 14.26 9.65
C ARG A 134 -16.03 14.32 8.55
N THR A 135 -16.50 14.67 7.36
CA THR A 135 -15.65 14.96 6.21
C THR A 135 -15.98 16.37 5.73
N TYR A 136 -14.95 17.19 5.55
CA TYR A 136 -15.13 18.55 5.08
C TYR A 136 -13.86 19.07 4.42
N LEU A 137 -14.02 20.12 3.63
CA LEU A 137 -12.90 20.87 3.09
C LEU A 137 -12.58 22.05 3.99
N MET A 138 -11.33 22.16 4.39
CA MET A 138 -10.79 23.32 5.10
C MET A 138 -9.68 23.90 4.24
N GLU A 139 -9.99 25.00 3.54
CA GLU A 139 -9.10 25.60 2.55
C GLU A 139 -8.71 24.61 1.45
N LYS A 140 -7.45 24.12 1.42
CA LYS A 140 -6.99 23.10 0.46
C LYS A 140 -6.82 21.71 1.09
N CYS A 141 -7.23 21.54 2.35
CA CYS A 141 -7.23 20.24 3.01
C CYS A 141 -8.56 19.52 2.86
N LEU A 142 -8.50 18.25 2.50
CA LEU A 142 -9.54 17.28 2.83
C LEU A 142 -9.36 16.84 4.27
N VAL A 143 -10.30 17.21 5.14
CA VAL A 143 -10.28 16.83 6.55
C VAL A 143 -11.18 15.62 6.76
N LEU A 144 -10.61 14.56 7.34
CA LEU A 144 -11.27 13.32 7.71
C LEU A 144 -11.19 13.17 9.24
N GLU A 145 -12.34 13.29 9.89
CA GLU A 145 -12.49 13.12 11.34
C GLU A 145 -13.36 11.89 11.61
N GLY A 146 -13.02 11.08 12.60
CA GLY A 146 -13.85 9.94 13.01
C GLY A 146 -13.16 8.94 13.90
N SER A 147 -13.86 7.84 14.18
CA SER A 147 -13.29 6.68 14.88
C SER A 147 -12.29 5.94 13.98
N ASP A 148 -11.47 5.05 14.54
CA ASP A 148 -10.50 4.27 13.74
C ASP A 148 -11.18 3.50 12.59
N ILE A 149 -12.39 3.00 12.83
CA ILE A 149 -13.19 2.28 11.81
C ILE A 149 -13.60 3.24 10.70
N ASP A 150 -14.17 4.39 11.06
CA ASP A 150 -14.61 5.37 10.06
C ASP A 150 -13.44 5.95 9.25
N LEU A 151 -12.31 6.20 9.92
CA LEU A 151 -11.09 6.68 9.28
C LEU A 151 -10.55 5.66 8.27
N ASN A 152 -10.53 4.36 8.61
CA ASN A 152 -10.15 3.32 7.66
C ASN A 152 -11.09 3.29 6.45
N MET A 153 -12.41 3.44 6.67
CA MET A 153 -13.39 3.52 5.58
C MET A 153 -13.19 4.77 4.71
N TYR A 154 -12.86 5.92 5.30
CA TYR A 154 -12.53 7.14 4.54
C TYR A 154 -11.25 6.98 3.72
N VAL A 155 -10.21 6.35 4.27
CA VAL A 155 -8.95 6.09 3.57
C VAL A 155 -9.17 5.14 2.41
N ASP A 156 -9.93 4.06 2.59
CA ASP A 156 -10.25 3.14 1.50
C ASP A 156 -11.08 3.81 0.41
N SER A 157 -12.08 4.61 0.79
CA SER A 157 -12.88 5.41 -0.15
C SER A 157 -12.00 6.38 -0.96
N LEU A 158 -11.04 7.04 -0.31
CA LEU A 158 -10.07 7.91 -0.95
C LEU A 158 -9.16 7.13 -1.92
N ASN A 159 -8.66 5.96 -1.50
CA ASN A 159 -7.82 5.10 -2.32
C ASN A 159 -8.53 4.63 -3.58
N TYR A 160 -9.81 4.25 -3.50
CA TYR A 160 -10.61 3.89 -4.67
C TYR A 160 -10.75 5.06 -5.65
N ARG A 161 -11.10 6.25 -5.12
CA ARG A 161 -11.24 7.46 -5.94
C ARG A 161 -9.95 7.85 -6.65
N ILE A 162 -8.80 7.75 -5.97
CA ILE A 162 -7.47 8.01 -6.56
C ILE A 162 -7.11 6.93 -7.59
N SER A 163 -7.44 5.67 -7.33
CA SER A 163 -7.13 4.54 -8.20
C SER A 163 -8.06 4.44 -9.43
N GLY A 164 -9.11 5.25 -9.48
CA GLY A 164 -10.11 5.22 -10.54
C GLY A 164 -11.13 4.07 -10.43
N VAL A 165 -11.15 3.38 -9.29
CA VAL A 165 -12.19 2.40 -8.97
C VAL A 165 -13.42 3.17 -8.50
N LYS A 166 -14.49 3.10 -9.28
CA LYS A 166 -15.78 3.74 -8.97
C LYS A 166 -16.74 2.74 -8.38
#